data_AF-A0A154PA36-F1
#
_entry.id   AF-A0A154PA36-F1
#
_cell.length_a   1.000
_cell.length_b   1.000
_cell.length_c   1.000
_cell.angle_alpha   90.00
_cell.angle_beta   90.00
_cell.angle_gamma   90.00
#
_symmetry.space_group_name_H-M   'P 1'
#
loop_
_entity.id
_entity.type
_entity.pdbx_description
1 polymer ?
#
loop_
_entity_poly.entity_id
_entity_poly.type
_entity_poly.pdbx_seq_one_letter_code
_entity_poly.pdbx_strand_id
1 'polypeptide(L)'
;MRSLATDDISDKVLKTLWLDKLADNVKNILLVSDENLEKLAIMADRIAEMSTGTECYTTSRNVPPWKEVLQRMSAMEHQIEKLSIDRQSRSLSRNFGRNKEGSRSR
;
A
#
# COMPACT_ATOMS: atom_id res chain seq x y z
N MET A 1 -26.32 -20.99 11.40
CA MET A 1 -26.09 -22.36 10.87
C MET A 1 -26.87 -23.41 11.66
N ARG A 2 -26.81 -23.44 12.99
CA ARG A 2 -27.57 -24.42 13.79
C ARG A 2 -29.08 -24.38 13.56
N SER A 3 -29.67 -23.19 13.44
CA SER A 3 -31.10 -23.02 13.10
C SER A 3 -31.51 -23.48 11.69
N LEU A 4 -30.53 -23.71 10.81
CA LEU A 4 -30.75 -24.20 9.45
C LEU A 4 -30.46 -25.70 9.34
N ALA A 5 -29.85 -26.29 10.36
CA ALA A 5 -29.58 -27.71 10.41
C ALA A 5 -30.89 -28.43 10.79
N THR A 6 -31.22 -29.49 10.06
CA THR A 6 -32.22 -30.46 10.51
C THR A 6 -31.68 -31.18 11.75
N ASP A 7 -32.56 -31.57 12.68
CA ASP A 7 -32.18 -32.21 13.96
C ASP A 7 -31.27 -33.46 13.81
N ASP A 8 -31.25 -34.06 12.62
CA ASP A 8 -30.43 -35.23 12.30
C ASP A 8 -28.94 -34.93 12.01
N ILE A 9 -28.53 -33.66 11.92
CA ILE A 9 -27.14 -33.30 11.59
C ILE A 9 -26.27 -33.28 12.84
N SER A 10 -25.23 -34.13 12.85
CA SER A 10 -24.28 -34.16 13.97
C SER A 10 -23.52 -32.83 14.15
N ASP A 11 -23.27 -32.46 15.41
CA ASP A 11 -22.51 -31.25 15.76
C ASP A 11 -21.10 -31.24 15.16
N LYS A 12 -20.48 -32.41 14.94
CA LYS A 12 -19.17 -32.52 14.29
C LYS A 12 -19.21 -32.06 12.84
N VAL A 13 -20.19 -32.54 12.08
CA VAL A 13 -20.39 -32.15 10.67
C VAL A 13 -20.74 -30.66 10.59
N LEU A 14 -21.61 -30.19 11.49
CA LEU A 14 -21.97 -28.78 11.56
C LEU A 14 -20.75 -27.89 11.86
N LYS A 15 -19.88 -28.30 12.80
CA LYS A 15 -18.62 -27.62 13.13
C LYS A 15 -17.68 -27.57 11.94
N THR A 16 -17.50 -28.68 11.21
CA THR A 16 -16.65 -28.73 10.01
C THR A 16 -17.17 -27.79 8.91
N LEU A 17 -18.47 -27.86 8.59
CA LEU A 17 -19.07 -26.98 7.58
C LEU A 17 -19.01 -25.50 7.98
N TRP A 18 -19.21 -25.20 9.26
CA TRP A 18 -19.14 -23.84 9.76
C TRP A 18 -17.71 -23.27 9.66
N LEU A 19 -16.70 -24.03 10.07
CA LEU A 19 -15.29 -23.63 9.92
C LEU A 19 -14.90 -23.42 8.46
N ASP A 20 -15.45 -24.19 7.53
CA ASP A 20 -15.14 -24.08 6.11
C ASP A 20 -15.75 -22.84 5.43
N LYS A 21 -16.73 -22.19 6.09
CA LYS A 21 -17.32 -20.92 5.62
C LYS A 21 -16.60 -19.68 6.12
N LEU A 22 -15.64 -19.83 7.04
CA LEU A 22 -14.87 -18.70 7.58
C LEU A 22 -13.68 -18.37 6.70
N ALA A 23 -13.21 -17.12 6.79
CA ALA A 23 -11.96 -16.71 6.20
C ALA A 23 -10.77 -17.44 6.84
N ASP A 24 -9.71 -17.71 6.06
CA ASP A 24 -8.57 -18.53 6.48
C ASP A 24 -7.88 -18.01 7.74
N ASN A 25 -7.80 -16.69 7.91
CA ASN A 25 -7.22 -16.05 9.09
C ASN A 25 -7.97 -16.43 10.38
N VAL A 26 -9.30 -16.46 10.35
CA VAL A 26 -10.13 -16.85 11.50
C VAL A 26 -10.11 -18.38 11.68
N LYS A 27 -10.27 -19.14 10.58
CA LYS A 27 -10.28 -20.60 10.58
C LYS A 27 -9.00 -21.20 11.16
N ASN A 28 -7.84 -20.70 10.76
CA ASN A 28 -6.54 -21.22 11.22
C ASN A 28 -6.33 -21.05 12.73
N ILE A 29 -6.87 -19.97 13.31
CA ILE A 29 -6.81 -19.72 14.76
C ILE A 29 -7.76 -20.68 15.49
N LEU A 30 -8.97 -20.88 14.96
CA LEU A 30 -9.99 -21.72 15.61
C LEU A 30 -9.74 -23.22 15.47
N LEU A 31 -8.99 -23.67 14.46
CA LEU A 31 -8.68 -25.08 14.24
C LEU A 31 -7.95 -25.76 15.41
N VAL A 32 -7.22 -24.99 16.21
CA VAL A 32 -6.48 -25.48 17.38
C VAL A 32 -7.42 -25.69 18.59
N SER A 33 -8.66 -25.21 18.52
CA SER A 33 -9.62 -25.24 19.62
C SER A 33 -10.63 -26.39 19.52
N ASP A 34 -10.71 -27.18 20.58
CA ASP A 34 -11.70 -28.26 20.73
C ASP A 34 -13.03 -27.78 21.33
N GLU A 35 -13.27 -26.47 21.38
CA GLU A 35 -14.50 -25.90 21.93
C GLU A 35 -15.76 -26.24 21.12
N ASN A 36 -16.91 -26.05 21.75
CA ASN A 36 -18.22 -26.22 21.12
C ASN A 36 -18.51 -25.13 20.09
N LEU A 37 -19.48 -25.37 19.20
CA LEU A 37 -19.78 -24.47 18.09
C LEU A 37 -20.18 -23.06 18.55
N GLU A 38 -20.88 -22.93 19.67
CA GLU A 38 -21.32 -21.64 20.22
C GLU A 38 -20.14 -20.79 20.69
N LYS A 39 -19.20 -21.37 21.44
CA LYS A 39 -17.98 -20.68 21.87
C LYS A 39 -17.08 -20.36 20.68
N LEU A 40 -16.97 -21.27 19.71
CA LEU A 40 -16.22 -21.02 18.48
C LEU A 40 -16.81 -19.83 17.72
N ALA A 41 -18.13 -19.70 17.65
CA ALA A 41 -18.79 -18.55 17.04
C ALA A 41 -18.43 -17.24 17.75
N ILE A 42 -18.49 -17.22 19.09
CA ILE A 42 -18.08 -16.05 19.88
C ILE A 42 -16.60 -15.71 19.63
N MET A 43 -15.72 -16.72 19.53
CA MET A 43 -14.30 -16.49 19.23
C MET A 43 -14.09 -15.97 17.81
N ALA A 44 -14.83 -16.48 16.82
CA ALA A 44 -14.79 -15.97 15.45
C ALA A 44 -15.18 -14.49 15.40
N ASP A 45 -16.25 -14.11 16.08
CA ASP A 45 -16.72 -12.72 16.13
C ASP A 45 -15.64 -11.81 16.74
N ARG A 46 -15.04 -12.21 17.85
CA ARG A 46 -13.93 -11.45 18.48
C ARG A 46 -12.72 -11.31 17.59
N ILE A 47 -12.32 -12.37 16.89
CA ILE A 47 -11.18 -12.33 15.95
C ILE A 47 -11.51 -11.38 14.78
N ALA A 48 -12.73 -11.44 14.25
CA ALA A 48 -13.19 -10.56 13.19
C ALA A 48 -13.18 -9.09 13.64
N GLU A 49 -13.69 -8.78 14.84
CA GLU A 49 -13.66 -7.44 15.43
C GLU A 49 -12.23 -6.90 15.62
N MET A 50 -11.29 -7.75 16.06
CA MET A 50 -9.88 -7.35 16.21
C MET A 50 -9.22 -7.06 14.85
N SER A 51 -9.60 -7.80 13.81
CA SER A 51 -9.07 -7.57 12.46
C SER A 51 -9.53 -6.23 11.88
N THR A 52 -10.77 -5.80 12.11
CA THR A 52 -11.29 -4.51 11.62
C THR A 52 -10.73 -3.32 12.41
N GLY A 53 -10.43 -3.49 13.70
CA GLY A 53 -9.74 -2.48 14.52
C GLY A 53 -8.33 -2.14 14.02
N THR A 54 -7.69 -3.06 13.28
CA THR A 54 -6.38 -2.85 12.68
C THR A 54 -6.47 -1.96 11.43
N GLU A 55 -7.58 -2.00 10.69
CA GLU A 55 -7.81 -1.17 9.50
C GLU A 55 -8.20 0.27 9.86
N CYS A 56 -8.87 0.51 11.00
CA CYS A 56 -9.20 1.87 11.47
C CYS A 56 -7.97 2.71 11.84
N TYR A 57 -6.80 2.10 12.05
CA TYR A 57 -5.53 2.80 12.22
C TYR A 57 -4.88 3.23 10.89
N THR A 58 -5.47 2.90 9.75
CA THR A 58 -4.94 3.22 8.41
C THR A 58 -5.54 4.50 7.82
N THR A 59 -5.87 5.51 8.64
CA THR A 59 -6.09 6.88 8.11
C THR A 59 -4.79 7.62 7.77
N SER A 60 -3.63 7.05 8.09
CA SER A 60 -2.37 7.46 7.47
C SER A 60 -2.19 6.67 6.18
N ARG A 61 -2.56 7.30 5.06
CA ARG A 61 -2.16 6.95 3.69
C ARG A 61 -0.77 6.29 3.74
N ASN A 62 -0.71 4.97 3.57
CA ASN A 62 0.53 4.21 3.37
C ASN A 62 1.19 4.67 2.07
N VAL A 63 1.71 5.89 2.04
CA VAL A 63 2.70 6.32 1.07
C VAL A 63 3.97 5.63 1.56
N PRO A 64 4.48 4.62 0.84
CA PRO A 64 5.71 3.98 1.27
C PRO A 64 6.80 5.05 1.41
N PRO A 65 7.63 5.04 2.46
CA PRO A 65 8.65 6.07 2.67
C PRO A 65 9.53 6.31 1.44
N TRP A 66 9.77 5.27 0.64
CA TRP A 66 10.53 5.35 -0.60
C TRP A 66 9.87 6.17 -1.71
N LYS A 67 8.54 6.32 -1.72
CA LYS A 67 7.82 7.08 -2.75
C LYS A 67 8.07 8.58 -2.64
N GLU A 68 8.17 9.09 -1.41
CA GLU A 68 8.58 10.48 -1.17
C GLU A 68 10.03 10.70 -1.60
N VAL A 69 10.92 9.73 -1.32
CA VAL A 69 12.33 9.77 -1.75
C VAL A 69 12.43 9.79 -3.27
N LEU A 70 11.70 8.92 -3.98
CA LEU A 70 11.67 8.92 -5.45
C LEU A 70 11.16 10.23 -6.04
N GLN A 71 10.11 10.81 -5.44
CA GLN A 71 9.57 12.09 -5.89
C GLN A 71 10.61 13.21 -5.73
N ARG A 72 11.34 13.23 -4.61
CA ARG A 72 12.44 14.18 -4.38
C ARG A 72 13.60 13.96 -5.35
N MET A 73 13.97 12.71 -5.63
CA MET A 73 15.01 12.37 -6.60
C MET A 73 14.64 12.87 -8.01
N SER A 74 13.42 12.59 -8.49
CA SER A 74 12.95 13.07 -9.80
C SER A 74 12.91 14.61 -9.87
N ALA A 75 12.50 15.28 -8.79
CA ALA A 75 12.52 16.74 -8.74
C ALA A 75 13.96 17.30 -8.81
N MET A 76 14.93 16.66 -8.15
CA MET A 76 16.34 17.05 -8.22
C MET A 76 16.93 16.80 -9.62
N GLU A 77 16.62 15.66 -10.25
CA GLU A 77 17.05 15.36 -11.63
C GLU A 77 16.57 16.44 -12.61
N HIS A 78 15.30 16.84 -12.51
CA HIS A 78 14.74 17.89 -13.36
C HIS A 78 15.40 19.27 -13.11
N GLN A 79 15.72 19.59 -11.86
CA GLN A 79 16.46 20.82 -11.54
C GLN A 79 17.87 20.81 -12.12
N ILE A 80 18.57 19.67 -12.07
CA ILE A 80 19.91 19.51 -12.66
C ILE A 80 19.85 19.66 -14.18
N GLU A 81 18.88 19.03 -14.83
CA GLU A 81 18.66 19.15 -16.28
C GLU A 81 18.45 20.61 -16.68
N LYS A 82 17.52 21.30 -16.00
CA LYS A 82 17.25 22.72 -16.26
C LYS A 82 18.50 23.59 -16.08
N LEU A 83 19.26 23.40 -14.99
CA LEU A 83 20.49 24.15 -14.74
C LEU A 83 21.59 23.85 -15.76
N SER A 84 21.65 22.64 -16.28
CA SER A 84 22.57 22.26 -17.35
C SER A 84 22.24 23.02 -18.65
N ILE A 85 20.96 23.02 -19.04
CA ILE A 85 20.46 23.73 -20.22
C ILE A 85 20.71 25.25 -20.10
N ASP A 86 20.43 25.85 -18.94
CA ASP A 86 20.64 27.27 -18.70
C ASP A 86 22.13 27.68 -18.74
N ARG A 87 23.04 26.80 -18.30
CA ARG A 87 24.49 27.05 -18.42
C ARG A 87 24.96 26.97 -19.87
N GLN A 88 24.46 26.00 -20.63
CA GLN A 88 24.83 25.82 -22.03
C GLN A 88 24.29 26.94 -22.92
N SER A 89 23.07 27.44 -22.67
CA SER A 89 22.53 28.58 -23.43
C SER A 89 23.30 29.88 -23.16
N ARG A 90 23.72 30.12 -21.92
CA ARG A 90 24.53 31.30 -21.53
C ARG A 90 25.96 31.26 -22.06
N SER A 91 26.57 30.08 -22.21
CA SER A 91 27.92 29.98 -22.78
C SER A 91 27.91 30.27 -24.29
N LEU A 92 26.88 29.82 -25.01
CA LEU A 92 26.72 30.10 -26.44
C LEU A 92 26.44 31.59 -26.72
N SER A 93 25.63 32.26 -25.91
CA SER A 93 25.33 33.69 -26.10
C SER A 93 26.54 34.59 -25.88
N ARG A 94 27.43 34.24 -24.93
CA ARG A 94 28.69 34.99 -24.70
C ARG A 94 29.65 34.91 -25.87
N ASN A 95 29.71 33.77 -26.57
CA ASN A 95 30.58 33.62 -27.73
C ASN A 95 30.09 34.41 -28.96
N PHE A 96 28.77 34.63 -29.09
CA PHE A 96 28.22 35.38 -30.22
C PHE A 96 28.41 36.90 -30.12
N GLY A 97 28.60 37.44 -28.91
CA GLY A 97 28.77 38.88 -28.69
C GLY A 97 30.20 39.41 -28.94
N ARG A 98 31.20 38.54 -29.07
CA ARG A 98 32.62 38.95 -29.14
C ARG A 98 33.18 39.13 -30.54
N ASN A 99 32.45 38.75 -31.59
CA ASN A 99 32.93 38.78 -32.98
C ASN A 99 32.41 39.98 -33.81
N LYS A 100 31.86 41.02 -33.18
CA LYS A 100 31.28 42.18 -33.88
C LYS A 100 32.02 43.51 -33.63
N GLU A 101 33.28 43.47 -33.22
CA GLU A 101 34.15 44.65 -33.14
C GLU A 101 35.47 44.37 -33.86
N GLY A 102 35.52 44.68 -35.16
CA GLY A 102 36.76 44.52 -35.91
C GLY A 102 36.60 44.61 -37.42
N SER A 103 35.91 45.63 -37.94
CA SER A 103 35.99 46.02 -39.35
C SER A 103 35.34 47.38 -39.58
N ARG A 104 36.02 48.47 -39.22
CA ARG A 104 35.80 49.78 -39.84
C ARG A 104 37.16 50.45 -40.05
N SER A 105 37.75 50.15 -41.19
CA SER A 105 38.92 50.78 -41.77
C SER A 105 38.67 52.27 -42.06
N ARG A 106 39.65 53.12 -41.73
CA ARG A 106 39.96 54.38 -42.41
C ARG A 106 41.45 54.65 -42.29
#